data_AF-A0A3L6Q215-F1
#
_entry.id   AF-A0A3L6Q215-F1
#
_cell.length_a   1.000
_cell.length_b   1.000
_cell.length_c   1.000
_cell.angle_alpha   90.00
_cell.angle_beta   90.00
_cell.angle_gamma   90.00
#
_symmetry.space_group_name_H-M   'P 1'
#
loop_
_entity.id
_entity.type
_entity.pdbx_description
1 polymer ?
#
loop_
_entity_poly.entity_id
_entity_poly.type
_entity_poly.pdbx_seq_one_letter_code
_entity_poly.pdbx_strand_id
1 'polypeptide(L)'
;MDEEPVAWVKDGVMDCEELWAMPGYEGIPRVHPRHPVVSLDNPDVVCLKVARDWDTKAWMIQVDTRRKKLLSAVKCATDPCKTHYYLPAKLQ
;
A
#
# COMPACT_ATOMS: atom_id res chain seq x y z
N MET A 1 -23.91 -4.04 30.73
CA MET A 1 -23.57 -3.28 29.52
C MET A 1 -23.36 -4.33 28.46
N ASP A 2 -24.35 -4.53 27.60
CA ASP A 2 -24.21 -5.38 26.43
C ASP A 2 -23.33 -4.63 25.45
N GLU A 3 -22.05 -4.99 25.39
CA GLU A 3 -21.17 -4.58 24.28
C GLU A 3 -21.66 -5.31 23.04
N GLU A 4 -22.46 -4.62 22.21
CA GLU A 4 -22.75 -5.10 20.87
C GLU A 4 -21.41 -5.36 20.14
N PRO A 5 -21.23 -6.54 19.52
CA PRO A 5 -19.98 -6.89 18.88
C PRO A 5 -19.68 -5.89 17.76
N VAL A 6 -18.48 -5.32 17.79
CA VAL A 6 -18.00 -4.39 16.77
C VAL A 6 -18.01 -5.11 15.42
N ALA A 7 -19.01 -4.82 14.59
CA ALA A 7 -19.16 -5.41 13.28
C ALA A 7 -18.34 -4.62 12.26
N TRP A 8 -17.44 -5.31 11.55
CA TRP A 8 -16.74 -4.71 10.42
C TRP A 8 -17.73 -4.42 9.30
N VAL A 9 -17.88 -3.13 8.96
CA VAL A 9 -18.68 -2.68 7.82
C VAL A 9 -17.73 -2.36 6.67
N LYS A 10 -18.09 -2.80 5.46
CA LYS A 10 -17.36 -2.43 4.26
C LYS A 10 -17.64 -0.97 3.93
N ASP A 11 -16.63 -0.12 4.10
CA ASP A 11 -16.74 1.33 3.84
C ASP A 11 -16.66 1.67 2.33
N GLY A 12 -15.91 0.87 1.56
CA GLY A 12 -15.78 1.11 0.12
C GLY A 12 -15.00 0.04 -0.62
N VAL A 13 -14.78 0.30 -1.91
CA VAL A 13 -13.86 -0.45 -2.78
C VAL A 13 -13.00 0.56 -3.51
N MET A 14 -11.71 0.29 -3.61
CA MET A 14 -10.79 0.99 -4.49
C MET A 14 -10.23 -0.05 -5.46
N ASP A 15 -10.60 0.06 -6.73
CA ASP A 15 -10.08 -0.83 -7.77
C ASP A 15 -8.74 -0.32 -8.32
N CYS A 16 -8.12 -1.13 -9.19
CA CYS A 16 -6.84 -0.77 -9.78
C CYS A 16 -6.94 0.42 -10.75
N GLU A 17 -8.05 0.57 -11.47
CA GLU A 17 -8.21 1.68 -12.41
C GLU A 17 -8.28 3.01 -11.66
N GLU A 18 -9.07 3.05 -10.59
CA GLU A 18 -9.15 4.17 -9.66
C GLU A 18 -7.79 4.47 -9.02
N LEU A 19 -7.06 3.43 -8.58
CA LEU A 19 -5.73 3.58 -8.01
C LEU A 19 -4.76 4.26 -8.98
N TRP A 20 -4.75 3.86 -10.26
CA TRP A 20 -3.80 4.38 -11.25
C TRP A 20 -4.24 5.70 -11.91
N ALA A 21 -5.52 6.07 -11.77
CA ALA A 21 -6.03 7.35 -12.24
C ALA A 21 -5.59 8.53 -11.35
N MET A 22 -5.17 8.25 -10.11
CA MET A 22 -4.67 9.25 -9.18
C MET A 22 -3.34 9.87 -9.65
N PRO A 23 -3.07 11.14 -9.32
CA PRO A 23 -1.80 11.78 -9.61
C PRO A 23 -0.66 11.26 -8.71
N GLY A 24 0.59 11.39 -9.17
CA GLY A 24 1.78 11.06 -8.37
C GLY A 24 2.43 9.71 -8.68
N TYR A 25 1.83 8.93 -9.58
CA TYR A 25 2.32 7.60 -9.98
C TYR A 25 3.29 7.64 -11.17
N GLU A 26 3.86 8.80 -11.50
CA GLU A 26 4.75 8.97 -12.65
C GLU A 26 5.99 8.06 -12.51
N GLY A 27 6.21 7.21 -13.51
CA GLY A 27 7.34 6.27 -13.54
C GLY A 27 7.14 4.97 -12.75
N ILE A 28 5.98 4.78 -12.09
CA ILE A 28 5.62 3.54 -11.40
C ILE A 28 4.89 2.61 -12.39
N PRO A 29 5.27 1.32 -12.48
CA PRO A 29 4.57 0.38 -13.35
C PRO A 29 3.12 0.16 -12.87
N ARG A 30 2.15 0.38 -13.77
CA ARG A 30 0.72 0.16 -13.51
C ARG A 30 0.36 -1.32 -13.62
N VAL A 31 0.73 -2.10 -12.61
CA VAL A 31 0.48 -3.55 -12.51
C VAL A 31 -0.33 -3.86 -11.26
N HIS A 32 -0.95 -5.03 -11.17
CA HIS A 32 -1.75 -5.37 -9.99
C HIS A 32 -0.91 -5.32 -8.69
N PRO A 33 -1.25 -4.43 -7.73
CA PRO A 33 -0.54 -4.36 -6.46
C PRO A 33 -0.76 -5.63 -5.63
N ARG A 34 0.21 -5.97 -4.78
CA ARG A 34 0.18 -7.18 -3.94
C ARG A 34 0.59 -6.87 -2.51
N HIS A 35 0.27 -7.80 -1.61
CA HIS A 35 0.66 -7.77 -0.19
C HIS A 35 0.26 -6.46 0.53
N PRO A 36 -1.05 -6.17 0.65
CA PRO A 36 -1.50 -4.99 1.39
C PRO A 36 -1.09 -5.08 2.86
N VAL A 37 -0.56 -3.99 3.39
CA VAL A 37 -0.26 -3.81 4.81
C VAL A 37 -0.92 -2.53 5.28
N VAL A 38 -1.84 -2.64 6.23
CA VAL A 38 -2.52 -1.48 6.84
C VAL A 38 -1.61 -0.87 7.89
N SER A 39 -1.53 0.46 7.93
CA SER A 39 -0.79 1.17 8.97
C SER A 39 -1.47 1.02 10.33
N LEU A 40 -0.67 0.87 11.39
CA LEU A 40 -1.17 0.78 12.76
C LEU A 40 -1.61 2.15 13.31
N ASP A 41 -0.97 3.24 12.88
CA ASP A 41 -1.32 4.60 13.35
C ASP A 41 -2.58 5.15 12.67
N ASN A 42 -2.74 4.80 11.39
CA ASN A 42 -3.82 5.31 10.56
C ASN A 42 -4.40 4.19 9.69
N PRO A 43 -5.59 3.67 10.04
CA PRO A 43 -6.21 2.57 9.30
C PRO A 43 -6.61 2.94 7.87
N ASP A 44 -6.69 4.24 7.55
CA ASP A 44 -6.95 4.73 6.19
C ASP A 44 -5.70 4.66 5.29
N VAL A 45 -4.53 4.29 5.84
CA VAL A 45 -3.26 4.24 5.10
C VAL A 45 -2.85 2.79 4.86
N VAL A 46 -2.71 2.44 3.58
CA VAL A 46 -2.33 1.10 3.13
C VAL A 46 -1.05 1.14 2.31
N CYS A 47 -0.09 0.29 2.66
CA CYS A 47 1.11 0.05 1.89
C CYS A 47 0.91 -1.13 0.95
N LEU A 48 1.32 -0.98 -0.31
CA LEU A 48 1.19 -2.00 -1.36
C LEU A 48 2.52 -2.21 -2.07
N LYS A 49 2.82 -3.46 -2.44
CA LYS A 49 3.96 -3.80 -3.30
C LYS A 49 3.54 -3.80 -4.77
N VAL A 50 4.29 -3.10 -5.60
CA VAL A 50 4.07 -3.01 -7.05
C VAL A 50 5.32 -3.54 -7.76
N ALA A 51 5.22 -4.72 -8.36
CA ALA A 51 6.31 -5.38 -9.07
C ALA A 51 5.75 -6.26 -10.18
N ARG A 52 6.46 -6.36 -11.31
CA ARG A 52 6.21 -7.44 -12.28
C ARG A 52 6.81 -8.73 -11.73
N ASP A 53 6.23 -9.87 -12.08
CA ASP A 53 6.59 -11.19 -11.51
C ASP A 53 8.08 -11.55 -11.62
N TRP A 54 8.77 -11.02 -12.62
CA TRP A 54 10.19 -11.27 -12.91
C TRP A 54 11.09 -10.04 -12.71
N ASP A 55 10.53 -8.91 -12.26
CA ASP A 55 11.28 -7.65 -12.16
C ASP A 55 11.89 -7.50 -10.75
N THR A 56 13.20 -7.26 -10.75
CA THR A 56 13.97 -6.88 -9.56
C THR A 56 13.55 -5.50 -9.04
N LYS A 57 12.96 -4.67 -9.89
CA LYS A 57 12.53 -3.30 -9.57
C LYS A 57 11.11 -3.32 -8.99
N ALA A 58 11.00 -3.74 -7.74
CA ALA A 58 9.77 -3.56 -6.97
C ALA A 58 9.63 -2.12 -6.46
N TRP A 59 8.39 -1.67 -6.27
CA TRP A 59 8.05 -0.44 -5.57
C TRP A 59 7.21 -0.76 -4.35
N MET A 60 7.41 -0.01 -3.28
CA MET A 60 6.47 0.10 -2.17
C MET A 60 5.76 1.44 -2.32
N ILE A 61 4.45 1.40 -2.46
CA ILE A 61 3.60 2.59 -2.47
C ILE A 61 2.79 2.64 -1.18
N GLN A 62 2.55 3.85 -0.68
CA GLN A 62 1.69 4.10 0.47
C GLN A 62 0.55 4.99 0.02
N VAL A 63 -0.68 4.54 0.27
CA VAL A 63 -1.90 5.14 -0.26
C VAL A 63 -2.84 5.45 0.90
N ASP A 64 -3.34 6.67 0.94
CA ASP A 64 -4.49 7.06 1.75
C ASP A 64 -5.76 6.64 0.99
N THR A 65 -6.41 5.57 1.45
CA THR A 65 -7.57 4.96 0.78
C THR A 65 -8.84 5.77 1.00
N ARG A 66 -8.91 6.55 2.08
CA ARG A 66 -10.06 7.40 2.37
C ARG A 66 -10.06 8.66 1.52
N ARG A 67 -8.89 9.31 1.41
CA ARG A 67 -8.72 10.51 0.58
C ARG A 67 -8.41 10.20 -0.87
N LYS A 68 -8.13 8.93 -1.19
CA LYS A 68 -7.70 8.48 -2.51
C LYS A 68 -6.50 9.31 -2.97
N LYS A 69 -5.39 9.15 -2.25
CA LYS A 69 -4.16 9.89 -2.50
C LYS A 69 -2.91 9.03 -2.31
N LEU A 70 -1.97 9.12 -3.23
CA LEU A 70 -0.62 8.60 -3.02
C LEU A 70 0.14 9.46 -2.01
N LEU A 71 0.60 8.84 -0.93
CA LEU A 71 1.37 9.50 0.13
C LEU A 71 2.88 9.40 -0.12
N SER A 72 3.34 8.21 -0.49
CA SER A 72 4.75 7.98 -0.82
C SER A 72 4.92 6.82 -1.79
N ALA A 73 6.00 6.85 -2.56
CA ALA A 73 6.42 5.77 -3.43
C ALA A 73 7.93 5.62 -3.38
N VAL A 74 8.39 4.43 -3.00
CA VAL A 74 9.81 4.13 -2.83
C VAL A 74 10.16 2.92 -3.67
N LYS A 75 11.20 3.05 -4.48
CA LYS A 75 11.76 1.93 -5.23
C LYS A 75 12.52 1.03 -4.26
N CYS A 76 12.18 -0.26 -4.23
CA CYS A 76 12.95 -1.25 -3.51
C CYS A 76 14.32 -1.36 -4.19
N ALA A 77 15.40 -1.02 -3.48
CA ALA A 77 16.73 -1.37 -3.93
C ALA A 77 16.87 -2.89 -3.83
N THR A 78 17.16 -3.57 -4.95
CA THR A 78 17.54 -4.98 -4.92
C THR A 78 18.88 -5.11 -4.20
N ASP A 79 18.84 -5.44 -2.92
CA ASP A 79 19.89 -6.22 -2.29
C ASP A 79 19.39 -7.67 -2.25
N PRO A 80 20.00 -8.61 -3.01
CA PRO A 80 19.63 -10.03 -2.98
C PRO A 80 19.70 -10.64 -1.57
N CYS A 81 20.43 -10.02 -0.63
CA CYS A 81 20.65 -10.51 0.73
C CYS A 81 19.72 -9.92 1.80
N LYS A 82 18.71 -9.12 1.44
CA LYS A 82 17.76 -8.56 2.42
C LYS A 82 16.32 -9.01 2.19
N THR A 83 16.10 -10.33 2.17
CA THR A 83 14.77 -10.94 2.30
C THR A 83 14.19 -10.87 3.73
N HIS A 84 14.87 -10.24 4.70
CA HIS A 84 14.48 -10.26 6.12
C HIS A 84 14.43 -8.91 6.85
N TYR A 85 14.45 -7.77 6.14
CA TYR A 85 14.25 -6.46 6.78
C TYR A 85 13.04 -5.81 6.10
N TYR A 86 11.82 -5.95 6.64
CA TYR A 86 11.32 -5.05 7.67
C TYR A 86 12.06 -3.72 7.64
N LEU A 87 11.51 -2.75 6.91
CA LEU A 87 11.75 -1.34 7.19
C LEU A 87 10.41 -0.60 7.06
N PRO A 88 10.22 0.42 7.89
CA PRO A 88 9.19 0.40 8.92
C PRO A 88 8.01 1.29 8.54
N ALA A 89 6.80 0.89 8.91
CA ALA A 89 5.77 1.88 9.19
C ALA A 89 6.34 2.75 10.31
N LYS A 90 6.78 3.98 9.99
CA LYS A 90 7.13 4.94 11.03
C LYS A 90 5.84 5.41 11.66
N LEU A 91 5.58 4.92 12.87
CA LEU A 91 4.66 5.50 13.83
C LEU A 91 5.21 6.90 14.17
N GLN A 92 4.51 7.95 13.75
CA GLN A 92 4.71 9.31 14.23
C GLN A 92 3.36 9.93 14.56
#